data_AF-A0A1F7QR99-F1
#
_entry.id   AF-A0A1F7QR99-F1
#
_cell.length_a   1.000
_cell.length_b   1.000
_cell.length_c   1.000
_cell.angle_alpha   90.00
_cell.angle_beta   90.00
_cell.angle_gamma   90.00
#
_symmetry.space_group_name_H-M   'P 1'
#
loop_
_entity.id
_entity.type
_entity.pdbx_description
1 polymer ?
#
loop_
_entity_poly.entity_id
_entity_poly.type
_entity_poly.pdbx_seq_one_letter_code
_entity_poly.pdbx_strand_id
1 'polypeptide(L)'
;MSDNATKKDLENLGKSLEASFDKKIDKKIDKAVTDLSEIIANFAQQVDVRFNKLESRVDELDKKFDRLLQTIDGFVSRIDSYETENAMRDRQFERLLKWARKVSKKTGIPLENL
;
A
#
# COMPACT_ATOMS: atom_id res chain seq x y z
N MET A 1 26.38 -23.87 78.84
CA MET A 1 24.99 -24.25 78.48
C MET A 1 24.85 -23.93 76.99
N SER A 2 24.56 -24.91 76.14
CA SER A 2 24.40 -24.67 74.70
C SER A 2 23.03 -24.05 74.47
N ASP A 3 23.00 -22.81 73.99
CA ASP A 3 21.77 -22.08 73.66
C ASP A 3 21.24 -22.65 72.33
N ASN A 4 20.45 -23.72 72.42
CA ASN A 4 19.93 -24.43 71.25
C ASN A 4 18.53 -23.91 70.91
N ALA A 5 18.31 -23.59 69.63
CA ALA A 5 17.02 -23.17 69.12
C ALA A 5 15.92 -24.21 69.43
N THR A 6 14.77 -23.73 69.89
CA THR A 6 13.60 -24.58 70.13
C THR A 6 12.87 -24.88 68.81
N LYS A 7 12.03 -25.93 68.82
CA LYS A 7 11.15 -26.24 67.68
C LYS A 7 10.29 -25.04 67.25
N LYS A 8 9.85 -24.24 68.22
CA LYS A 8 9.06 -23.01 67.98
C LYS A 8 9.86 -21.95 67.25
N ASP A 9 11.16 -21.83 67.53
CA ASP A 9 12.04 -20.89 66.84
C ASP A 9 12.21 -21.28 65.36
N LEU A 10 12.33 -22.58 65.08
CA LEU A 10 12.38 -23.11 63.71
C LEU A 10 11.06 -22.90 62.96
N GLU A 11 9.90 -23.11 63.62
CA GLU A 11 8.58 -22.86 63.01
C GLU A 11 8.37 -21.38 62.68
N ASN A 12 8.78 -20.48 63.58
CA ASN A 12 8.70 -19.04 63.34
C ASN A 12 9.62 -18.60 62.19
N LEU A 13 10.83 -19.16 62.13
CA LEU A 13 11.76 -18.92 61.04
C LEU A 13 11.19 -19.39 59.69
N GLY A 14 10.56 -20.57 59.65
CA GLY A 14 9.89 -21.09 58.46
C GLY A 14 8.78 -20.16 57.95
N LYS A 15 7.88 -19.71 58.83
CA LYS A 15 6.81 -18.76 58.47
C LYS A 15 7.34 -17.41 57.98
N SER A 16 8.40 -16.90 58.62
CA SER A 16 9.04 -15.66 58.22
C SER A 16 9.70 -15.78 56.83
N LEU A 17 10.32 -16.93 56.56
CA LEU A 17 10.93 -17.22 55.27
C LEU A 17 9.88 -17.32 54.15
N GLU A 18 8.78 -18.03 54.39
CA GLU A 18 7.65 -18.17 53.46
C GLU A 18 7.07 -16.79 53.11
N ALA A 19 6.73 -15.98 54.12
CA ALA A 19 6.22 -14.63 53.92
C ALA A 19 7.21 -13.70 53.18
N SER A 20 8.52 -13.85 53.44
CA SER A 20 9.55 -13.08 52.73
C SER A 20 9.67 -13.50 51.27
N PHE A 21 9.52 -14.79 50.98
CA PHE A 21 9.60 -15.35 49.64
C PHE A 21 8.38 -14.95 48.81
N ASP A 22 7.18 -15.10 49.35
CA ASP A 22 5.92 -14.67 48.71
C ASP A 22 5.99 -13.18 48.34
N LYS A 23 6.36 -12.33 49.30
CA LYS A 23 6.50 -10.88 49.05
C LYS A 23 7.51 -10.55 47.95
N LYS A 24 8.61 -11.31 47.83
CA LYS A 24 9.60 -11.11 46.76
C LYS A 24 9.08 -11.59 45.41
N ILE A 25 8.32 -12.69 45.38
CA ILE A 25 7.68 -13.21 44.18
C ILE A 25 6.63 -12.23 43.69
N ASP A 26 5.70 -11.81 44.55
CA ASP A 26 4.65 -10.86 44.20
C ASP A 26 5.24 -9.58 43.61
N LYS A 27 6.26 -9.02 44.28
CA LYS A 27 6.94 -7.82 43.78
C LYS A 27 7.57 -8.02 42.40
N LYS A 28 8.15 -9.20 42.13
CA LYS A 28 8.75 -9.51 40.81
C LYS A 28 7.67 -9.72 39.74
N ILE A 29 6.59 -10.40 40.09
CA ILE A 29 5.44 -10.65 39.19
C ILE A 29 4.77 -9.32 38.85
N ASP A 30 4.43 -8.50 39.84
CA ASP A 30 3.81 -7.18 39.64
C ASP A 30 4.66 -6.29 38.73
N LYS A 31 5.98 -6.28 38.96
CA LYS A 31 6.90 -5.55 38.10
C LYS A 31 6.88 -6.10 36.67
N ALA A 32 7.00 -7.42 36.50
CA ALA A 32 7.01 -8.03 35.18
C ALA A 32 5.70 -7.79 34.42
N VAL A 33 4.56 -7.86 35.11
CA VAL A 33 3.23 -7.57 34.54
C VAL A 33 3.12 -6.10 34.13
N THR A 34 3.61 -5.19 34.96
CA THR A 34 3.62 -3.75 34.65
C THR A 34 4.51 -3.46 33.44
N ASP A 35 5.75 -3.93 33.45
CA ASP A 35 6.71 -3.74 32.36
C ASP A 35 6.16 -4.32 31.05
N LEU A 36 5.54 -5.51 31.07
CA LEU A 36 4.91 -6.12 29.90
C LEU A 36 3.70 -5.32 29.41
N SER A 37 2.88 -4.79 30.32
CA SER A 37 1.71 -3.98 29.96
C SER A 37 2.13 -2.71 29.23
N GLU A 38 3.20 -2.05 29.70
CA GLU A 38 3.77 -0.87 29.05
C GLU A 38 4.35 -1.20 27.67
N ILE A 39 5.08 -2.32 27.53
CA ILE A 39 5.62 -2.77 26.24
C ILE A 39 4.49 -3.03 25.24
N ILE A 40 3.42 -3.72 25.68
CA ILE A 40 2.28 -4.05 24.83
C ILE A 40 1.55 -2.78 24.39
N ALA A 41 1.32 -1.82 25.30
CA ALA A 41 0.68 -0.55 24.98
C ALA A 41 1.50 0.25 23.95
N ASN A 42 2.81 0.35 24.16
CA ASN A 42 3.72 1.04 23.24
C ASN A 42 3.77 0.35 21.87
N PHE A 43 3.82 -0.97 21.84
CA PHE A 43 3.80 -1.74 20.60
C PHE A 43 2.49 -1.53 19.84
N ALA A 44 1.34 -1.64 20.52
CA ALA A 44 0.02 -1.42 19.92
C ALA A 44 -0.09 -0.02 19.31
N GLN A 45 0.37 1.02 20.02
CA GLN A 45 0.37 2.38 19.50
C GLN A 45 1.27 2.54 18.27
N GLN A 46 2.48 1.96 18.27
CA GLN A 46 3.37 2.02 17.11
C GLN A 46 2.80 1.30 15.89
N VAL A 47 2.15 0.16 16.13
CA VAL A 47 1.47 -0.62 15.08
C VAL A 47 0.31 0.19 14.49
N ASP A 48 -0.55 0.77 15.34
CA ASP A 48 -1.68 1.61 14.91
C ASP A 48 -1.24 2.77 14.01
N VAL A 49 -0.22 3.53 14.44
CA VAL A 49 0.34 4.64 13.65
C VAL A 49 0.89 4.16 12.30
N ARG A 50 1.55 3.00 12.26
CA ARG A 50 2.06 2.43 11.01
C ARG A 50 0.93 1.98 10.09
N PHE A 51 -0.14 1.40 10.62
CA PHE A 51 -1.32 1.00 9.85
C PHE A 51 -2.05 2.21 9.27
N ASN A 52 -2.30 3.25 10.07
CA ASN A 52 -2.92 4.50 9.59
C ASN A 52 -2.10 5.14 8.46
N LYS A 53 -0.76 5.10 8.56
CA LYS A 53 0.12 5.58 7.49
C LYS A 53 0.07 4.70 6.24
N LEU A 54 -0.07 3.38 6.40
CA LEU A 54 -0.23 2.47 5.27
C LEU A 54 -1.56 2.70 4.56
N GLU A 55 -2.66 2.82 5.29
CA GLU A 55 -3.99 3.10 4.76
C GLU A 55 -3.99 4.40 3.94
N SER A 56 -3.41 5.47 4.49
CA SER A 56 -3.27 6.75 3.77
C SER A 56 -2.46 6.63 2.46
N ARG A 57 -1.44 5.76 2.42
CA ARG A 57 -0.64 5.52 1.22
C ARG A 57 -1.38 4.70 0.19
N VAL A 58 -2.24 3.77 0.63
CA VAL A 58 -3.11 2.98 -0.25
C VAL A 58 -4.14 3.90 -0.91
N ASP A 59 -4.80 4.76 -0.14
CA ASP A 59 -5.74 5.75 -0.68
C ASP A 59 -5.10 6.70 -1.71
N GLU A 60 -3.84 7.09 -1.49
CA GLU A 60 -3.09 7.91 -2.44
C GLU A 60 -2.75 7.13 -3.73
N LEU A 61 -2.43 5.84 -3.61
CA LEU A 61 -2.19 4.98 -4.75
C LEU A 61 -3.46 4.80 -5.58
N ASP A 62 -4.60 4.56 -4.95
CA ASP A 62 -5.89 4.40 -5.65
C ASP A 62 -6.22 5.65 -6.48
N LYS A 63 -6.06 6.85 -5.91
CA LYS A 63 -6.25 8.12 -6.63
C LYS A 63 -5.29 8.27 -7.82
N LYS A 64 -4.04 7.82 -7.69
CA LYS A 64 -3.06 7.85 -8.79
C LYS A 64 -3.44 6.86 -9.89
N PHE A 65 -3.95 5.68 -9.52
CA PHE A 65 -4.46 4.69 -10.46
C PHE A 65 -5.66 5.21 -11.24
N ASP A 66 -6.64 5.82 -10.57
CA ASP A 66 -7.80 6.43 -11.24
C ASP A 66 -7.39 7.49 -12.26
N ARG A 67 -6.43 8.35 -11.89
CA ARG A 67 -5.89 9.38 -12.80
C ARG A 67 -5.16 8.77 -14.01
N LEU A 68 -4.45 7.66 -13.80
CA LEU A 68 -3.78 6.94 -14.87
C LEU A 68 -4.80 6.34 -15.84
N LEU A 69 -5.85 5.71 -15.33
CA LEU A 69 -6.93 5.15 -16.15
C LEU A 69 -7.61 6.23 -17.00
N GLN A 70 -7.96 7.38 -16.41
CA GLN A 70 -8.52 8.51 -17.14
C GLN A 70 -7.59 9.03 -18.25
N THR A 71 -6.28 9.02 -18.00
CA THR A 71 -5.29 9.43 -19.01
C THR A 71 -5.23 8.43 -20.17
N ILE A 72 -5.30 7.13 -19.87
CA ILE A 72 -5.35 6.05 -20.87
C ILE A 72 -6.63 6.18 -21.71
N ASP A 73 -7.79 6.38 -21.10
CA ASP A 73 -9.06 6.59 -21.81
C ASP A 73 -8.98 7.79 -22.77
N GLY A 74 -8.32 8.87 -22.34
CA GLY A 74 -8.06 10.04 -23.16
C GLY A 74 -7.15 9.73 -24.37
N PHE A 75 -6.14 8.88 -24.20
CA PHE A 75 -5.29 8.45 -25.32
C PHE A 75 -6.04 7.53 -26.30
N VAL A 76 -6.83 6.58 -25.81
CA VAL A 76 -7.67 5.70 -26.65
C VAL A 76 -8.62 6.54 -27.50
N SER A 77 -9.32 7.51 -26.90
CA SER A 77 -10.24 8.40 -27.62
C SER A 77 -9.57 9.21 -28.72
N ARG A 78 -8.32 9.65 -28.49
CA ARG A 78 -7.53 10.37 -29.51
C ARG A 78 -7.09 9.46 -30.65
N ILE A 79 -6.75 8.21 -30.35
CA ILE A 79 -6.42 7.20 -31.37
C ILE A 79 -7.64 6.94 -32.25
N ASP A 80 -8.81 6.68 -31.67
CA ASP A 80 -10.07 6.46 -32.42
C ASP A 80 -10.40 7.65 -33.35
N SER A 81 -10.16 8.86 -32.85
CA SER A 81 -10.33 10.09 -33.65
C SER A 81 -9.37 10.13 -34.83
N TYR A 82 -8.09 9.82 -34.62
CA TYR A 82 -7.09 9.76 -35.69
C TYR A 82 -7.37 8.65 -36.71
N GLU A 83 -7.84 7.49 -36.28
CA GLU A 83 -8.23 6.41 -37.19
C GLU A 83 -9.41 6.85 -38.08
N THR A 84 -10.39 7.53 -37.51
CA THR A 84 -11.52 8.09 -38.25
C THR A 84 -11.08 9.15 -39.26
N GLU A 85 -10.22 10.08 -38.85
CA GLU A 85 -9.67 11.11 -39.73
C GLU A 85 -8.83 10.50 -40.87
N ASN A 86 -8.02 9.49 -40.58
CA ASN A 86 -7.25 8.75 -41.58
C ASN A 86 -8.15 8.10 -42.62
N ALA A 87 -9.18 7.36 -42.18
CA ALA A 87 -10.12 6.73 -43.10
C ALA A 87 -10.85 7.75 -43.99
N MET A 88 -11.14 8.94 -43.46
CA MET A 88 -11.73 10.02 -44.24
C MET A 88 -10.73 10.63 -45.24
N ARG A 89 -9.47 10.82 -44.84
CA ARG A 89 -8.40 11.27 -45.74
C ARG A 89 -8.18 10.29 -46.88
N ASP A 90 -8.14 8.98 -46.61
CA ASP A 90 -7.98 7.95 -47.63
C ASP A 90 -9.09 8.04 -48.68
N ARG A 91 -10.35 8.19 -48.25
CA ARG A 91 -11.50 8.40 -49.16
C ARG A 91 -11.36 9.67 -49.99
N GLN A 92 -10.86 10.76 -49.41
CA GLN A 92 -10.62 11.99 -50.17
C GLN A 92 -9.51 11.81 -51.21
N PHE A 93 -8.41 11.17 -50.83
CA PHE A 93 -7.31 10.83 -51.74
C PHE A 93 -7.79 9.97 -52.90
N GLU A 94 -8.61 8.94 -52.66
CA GLU A 94 -9.20 8.13 -53.74
C GLU A 94 -10.03 8.97 -54.73
N ARG A 95 -10.82 9.93 -54.23
CA ARG A 95 -11.64 10.82 -55.08
C ARG A 95 -10.76 11.74 -55.92
N LEU A 96 -9.71 12.30 -55.31
CA LEU A 96 -8.74 13.16 -56.00
C LEU A 96 -7.97 12.37 -57.06
N LEU A 97 -7.52 11.14 -56.75
CA LEU A 97 -6.88 10.25 -57.72
C LEU A 97 -7.81 9.92 -58.88
N LYS A 98 -9.09 9.63 -58.62
CA LYS A 98 -10.09 9.41 -59.67
C LYS A 98 -10.25 10.64 -60.56
N TRP A 99 -10.30 11.83 -59.98
CA TRP A 99 -10.41 13.08 -60.74
C TRP A 99 -9.15 13.39 -61.56
N ALA A 100 -7.97 13.25 -60.96
CA ALA A 100 -6.69 13.43 -61.65
C ALA A 100 -6.58 12.53 -62.88
N ARG A 101 -6.97 11.24 -62.75
CA ARG A 101 -7.01 10.29 -63.87
C ARG A 101 -7.95 10.75 -64.99
N LYS A 102 -9.13 11.30 -64.65
CA LYS A 102 -10.07 11.85 -65.64
C LYS A 102 -9.51 13.07 -66.37
N VAL A 103 -8.85 13.98 -65.64
CA VAL A 103 -8.21 15.17 -66.22
C VAL A 103 -7.08 14.77 -67.16
N SER A 104 -6.17 13.90 -66.71
CA SER A 104 -5.06 13.37 -67.52
C SER A 104 -5.55 12.76 -68.84
N LYS A 105 -6.60 11.93 -68.79
CA LYS A 105 -7.23 11.37 -70.00
C LYS A 105 -7.77 12.45 -70.94
N LYS A 106 -8.30 13.56 -70.42
CA LYS A 106 -8.88 14.65 -71.22
C LYS A 106 -7.81 15.58 -71.81
N THR A 107 -6.70 15.79 -71.11
CA THR A 107 -5.63 16.73 -71.51
C THR A 107 -4.47 16.06 -72.25
N GLY A 108 -4.32 14.74 -72.13
CA GLY A 108 -3.16 14.00 -72.67
C GLY A 108 -1.88 14.14 -71.83
N ILE A 109 -1.93 14.87 -70.70
CA ILE A 109 -0.79 15.02 -69.79
C ILE A 109 -0.75 13.80 -68.85
N PRO A 110 0.33 13.01 -68.82
CA PRO A 110 0.42 11.82 -67.98
C PRO A 110 0.53 12.17 -66.48
N LEU A 111 0.05 11.26 -65.62
CA LEU A 111 0.29 11.34 -64.17
C LEU A 111 1.58 10.58 -63.85
N GLU A 112 2.64 11.32 -63.58
CA GLU A 112 3.94 10.77 -63.19
C GLU A 112 4.00 10.58 -61.67
N ASN A 113 4.66 9.51 -61.22
CA ASN A 113 4.91 9.21 -59.81
C ASN A 113 3.65 9.08 -58.93
N LEU A 114 2.70 8.23 -59.35
CA LEU A 114 1.58 7.77 -58.54
C LEU A 114 1.94 6.55 -57.69
#